data_AF-A0A2W7D315-F1
#
_entry.id   AF-A0A2W7D315-F1
#
_cell.length_a   1.000
_cell.length_b   1.000
_cell.length_c   1.000
_cell.angle_alpha   90.00
_cell.angle_beta   90.00
_cell.angle_gamma   90.00
#
_symmetry.space_group_name_H-M   'P 1'
#
loop_
_entity.id
_entity.type
_entity.pdbx_description
1 polymer ?
#
loop_
_entity_poly.entity_id
_entity_poly.type
_entity_poly.pdbx_seq_one_letter_code
_entity_poly.pdbx_strand_id
1 'polypeptide(L)'
;MSRADVLRPEAEARIDWHYARKINDLIGPLGALHQRKVARAIAARNSAVRSFADEADRLAIIAVASQDKAIAALDVDRRRMKADVRAADTAAAINVIPRKLEIIQ
;
A
#
# COMPACT_ATOMS: atom_id res chain seq x y z
N MET A 1 27.30 -17.23 -12.96
CA MET A 1 26.32 -16.45 -12.18
C MET A 1 26.81 -16.32 -10.76
N SER A 2 26.85 -15.12 -10.19
CA SER A 2 27.25 -14.95 -8.79
C SER A 2 26.09 -15.33 -7.85
N ARG A 3 26.41 -15.70 -6.60
CA ARG A 3 25.37 -15.96 -5.58
C ARG A 3 24.49 -14.73 -5.33
N ALA A 4 25.03 -13.53 -5.52
CA ALA A 4 24.28 -12.27 -5.41
C ALA A 4 23.22 -12.15 -6.52
N ASP A 5 23.50 -12.61 -7.74
CA ASP A 5 22.56 -12.54 -8.87
C ASP A 5 21.36 -13.48 -8.69
N VAL A 6 21.51 -14.55 -7.92
CA VAL A 6 20.41 -15.48 -7.56
C VAL A 6 19.55 -14.92 -6.43
N LEU A 7 20.16 -14.25 -5.44
CA LEU A 7 19.46 -13.75 -4.25
C LEU A 7 18.73 -12.43 -4.49
N ARG A 8 19.21 -11.60 -5.43
CA ARG A 8 18.65 -10.28 -5.70
C ARG A 8 17.16 -10.34 -6.13
N PRO A 9 16.74 -11.21 -7.07
CA PRO A 9 15.33 -11.35 -7.43
C PRO A 9 14.45 -11.84 -6.27
N GLU A 10 14.96 -12.79 -5.46
CA GLU A 10 14.23 -13.31 -4.30
C GLU A 10 14.02 -12.25 -3.23
N ALA A 11 15.06 -11.46 -2.93
CA ALA A 11 14.99 -10.35 -2.00
C ALA A 11 14.01 -9.26 -2.48
N GLU A 12 14.04 -8.90 -3.77
CA GLU A 12 13.06 -7.96 -4.36
C GLU A 12 11.63 -8.50 -4.26
N ALA A 13 11.41 -9.79 -4.51
CA ALA A 13 10.08 -10.41 -4.41
C ALA A 13 9.53 -10.41 -2.97
N ARG A 14 10.38 -10.65 -1.96
CA ARG A 14 9.98 -10.55 -0.53
C ARG A 14 9.59 -9.12 -0.15
N ILE A 15 10.34 -8.12 -0.64
CA ILE A 15 10.00 -6.71 -0.45
C ILE A 15 8.64 -6.42 -1.09
N ASP A 16 8.44 -6.81 -2.35
CA ASP A 16 7.18 -6.56 -3.07
C ASP A 16 5.98 -7.24 -2.37
N TRP A 17 6.12 -8.48 -1.90
CA TRP A 17 5.06 -9.17 -1.15
C TRP A 17 4.68 -8.45 0.15
N HIS A 18 5.68 -8.00 0.93
CA HIS A 18 5.44 -7.30 2.20
C HIS A 18 4.71 -5.98 2.01
N TYR A 19 5.16 -5.16 1.07
CA TYR A 19 4.52 -3.87 0.80
C TYR A 19 3.15 -4.03 0.13
N ALA A 20 2.95 -5.04 -0.72
CA ALA A 20 1.64 -5.37 -1.26
C ALA A 20 0.64 -5.72 -0.16
N ARG A 21 1.06 -6.51 0.85
CA ARG A 21 0.21 -6.81 2.02
C ARG A 21 -0.16 -5.54 2.79
N LYS A 22 0.81 -4.69 3.15
CA LYS A 22 0.55 -3.43 3.86
C LYS A 22 -0.37 -2.48 3.09
N ILE A 23 -0.18 -2.38 1.77
CA ILE A 23 -1.04 -1.55 0.90
C ILE A 23 -2.46 -2.13 0.85
N ASN A 24 -2.61 -3.46 0.72
CA ASN A 24 -3.93 -4.10 0.73
C ASN A 24 -4.66 -3.93 2.07
N ASP A 25 -3.94 -4.02 3.18
CA ASP A 25 -4.49 -3.78 4.52
C ASP A 25 -5.00 -2.34 4.67
N LEU A 26 -4.29 -1.36 4.09
CA LEU A 26 -4.77 0.02 4.01
C LEU A 26 -6.01 0.13 3.09
N ILE A 27 -6.01 -0.52 1.92
CA ILE A 27 -7.12 -0.43 0.95
C ILE A 27 -8.42 -1.04 1.49
N GLY A 28 -8.36 -2.09 2.31
CA GLY A 28 -9.55 -2.73 2.91
C GLY A 28 -10.60 -1.72 3.46
N PRO A 29 -10.20 -0.77 4.33
CA PRO A 29 -11.03 0.35 4.79
C PRO A 29 -11.71 1.18 3.68
N LEU A 30 -11.05 1.41 2.54
CA LEU A 30 -11.60 2.17 1.42
C LEU A 30 -12.43 1.35 0.46
N GLY A 31 -12.16 0.05 0.32
CA GLY A 31 -13.06 -0.88 -0.36
C GLY A 31 -14.46 -0.80 0.24
N ALA A 32 -14.54 -0.79 1.58
CA ALA A 32 -15.78 -0.59 2.31
C ALA A 32 -16.38 0.83 2.09
N LEU A 33 -15.56 1.87 2.02
CA LEU A 33 -16.05 3.22 1.70
C LEU A 33 -16.62 3.33 0.28
N HIS A 34 -15.93 2.78 -0.71
CA HIS A 34 -16.38 2.81 -2.11
C HIS A 34 -17.70 2.06 -2.26
N GLN A 35 -17.85 0.91 -1.60
CA GLN A 35 -19.13 0.21 -1.52
C GLN A 35 -20.24 1.05 -0.87
N ARG A 36 -19.95 1.78 0.23
CA ARG A 36 -20.91 2.71 0.84
C ARG A 36 -21.31 3.84 -0.10
N LYS A 37 -20.36 4.42 -0.85
CA LYS A 37 -20.63 5.47 -1.85
C LYS A 37 -21.49 4.96 -3.00
N VAL A 38 -21.17 3.76 -3.52
CA VAL A 38 -21.97 3.11 -4.58
C VAL A 38 -23.38 2.81 -4.08
N ALA A 39 -23.55 2.26 -2.88
CA ALA A 39 -24.86 2.01 -2.28
C ALA A 39 -25.67 3.29 -2.10
N ARG A 40 -25.04 4.38 -1.63
CA ARG A 40 -25.67 5.71 -1.51
C ARG A 40 -26.06 6.30 -2.86
N ALA A 41 -25.19 6.19 -3.88
CA ALA A 41 -25.51 6.67 -5.23
C ALA A 41 -26.67 5.89 -5.87
N ILE A 42 -26.74 4.56 -5.65
CA ILE A 42 -27.86 3.71 -6.09
C ILE A 42 -29.15 4.12 -5.38
N ALA A 43 -29.10 4.33 -4.05
CA ALA A 43 -30.26 4.77 -3.28
C ALA A 43 -30.73 6.19 -3.67
N ALA A 44 -29.79 7.12 -3.86
CA ALA A 44 -30.07 8.50 -4.26
C ALA A 44 -30.63 8.59 -5.69
N ARG A 45 -30.23 7.70 -6.61
CA ARG A 45 -30.84 7.62 -7.96
C ARG A 45 -32.35 7.34 -7.89
N ASN A 46 -32.82 6.70 -6.83
CA ASN A 46 -34.23 6.36 -6.63
C ASN A 46 -35.00 7.41 -5.78
N SER A 47 -34.35 8.49 -5.34
CA SER A 47 -34.98 9.54 -4.53
C SER A 47 -34.64 10.93 -5.08
N ALA A 48 -35.64 11.81 -5.24
CA ALA A 48 -35.46 13.17 -5.74
C ALA A 48 -34.68 14.13 -4.81
N VAL A 49 -33.87 13.61 -3.90
CA VAL A 49 -33.10 14.39 -2.93
C VAL A 49 -31.72 14.67 -3.48
N ARG A 50 -31.60 15.84 -4.09
CA ARG A 50 -30.33 16.44 -4.51
C ARG A 50 -29.61 16.95 -3.25
N SER A 51 -28.30 16.70 -3.19
CA SER A 51 -27.34 17.15 -2.15
C SER A 51 -27.19 16.23 -0.94
N PHE A 52 -26.12 15.43 -0.95
CA PHE A 52 -25.49 14.97 0.29
C PHE A 52 -23.97 15.07 0.12
N ALA A 53 -23.40 16.17 0.62
CA ALA A 53 -22.11 16.11 1.28
C ALA A 53 -22.45 16.04 2.78
N ASP A 54 -22.73 14.84 3.28
CA ASP A 54 -22.90 14.65 4.72
C ASP A 54 -21.52 14.70 5.41
N GLU A 55 -21.46 15.05 6.71
CA GLU A 55 -20.18 15.12 7.43
C GLU A 55 -19.44 13.77 7.41
N ALA A 56 -20.17 12.66 7.27
CA ALA A 56 -19.60 11.34 7.07
C ALA A 56 -18.83 11.22 5.73
N ASP A 57 -19.35 11.77 4.64
CA ASP A 57 -18.70 11.82 3.32
C ASP A 57 -17.48 12.75 3.36
N ARG A 58 -17.57 13.88 4.09
CA ARG A 58 -16.42 14.77 4.30
C ARG A 58 -15.29 14.07 5.07
N LEU A 59 -15.60 13.42 6.18
CA LEU A 59 -14.64 12.65 6.97
C LEU A 59 -14.06 11.48 6.16
N ALA A 60 -14.89 10.83 5.34
CA ALA A 60 -14.44 9.76 4.48
C ALA A 60 -13.50 10.22 3.36
N ILE A 61 -13.72 11.39 2.76
CA ILE A 61 -12.81 11.99 1.78
C ILE A 61 -11.46 12.34 2.43
N ILE A 62 -11.48 12.89 3.65
CA ILE A 62 -10.26 13.18 4.42
C ILE A 62 -9.50 11.89 4.73
N ALA A 63 -10.22 10.82 5.11
CA ALA A 63 -9.63 9.50 5.34
C ALA A 63 -8.95 8.95 4.07
N VAL A 64 -9.59 9.06 2.90
CA VAL A 64 -9.00 8.67 1.59
C VAL A 64 -7.70 9.44 1.35
N ALA A 65 -7.72 10.77 1.47
CA ALA A 65 -6.52 11.58 1.21
C ALA A 65 -5.36 11.27 2.17
N SER A 66 -5.67 10.96 3.43
CA SER A 66 -4.65 10.54 4.41
C SER A 66 -4.03 9.18 4.07
N GLN A 67 -4.82 8.30 3.48
CA GLN A 67 -4.39 6.98 3.06
C GLN A 67 -3.60 7.01 1.76
N ASP A 68 -3.98 7.83 0.78
CA ASP A 68 -3.19 7.99 -0.45
C ASP A 68 -1.78 8.46 -0.11
N LYS A 69 -1.65 9.35 0.88
CA LYS A 69 -0.35 9.74 1.44
C LYS A 69 0.38 8.58 2.10
N ALA A 70 -0.33 7.73 2.86
CA ALA A 70 0.26 6.55 3.49
C ALA A 70 0.73 5.50 2.46
N ILE A 71 -0.07 5.23 1.42
CA ILE A 71 0.28 4.34 0.31
C ILE A 71 1.47 4.89 -0.47
N ALA A 72 1.47 6.20 -0.76
CA ALA A 72 2.60 6.85 -1.42
C ALA A 72 3.90 6.74 -0.60
N ALA A 73 3.83 6.93 0.72
CA ALA A 73 4.97 6.73 1.61
C ALA A 73 5.47 5.27 1.58
N LEU A 74 4.55 4.30 1.61
CA LEU A 74 4.89 2.88 1.48
C LEU A 74 5.54 2.54 0.14
N ASP A 75 5.08 3.13 -0.99
CA ASP A 75 5.72 2.89 -2.29
C ASP A 75 7.12 3.54 -2.39
N VAL A 76 7.31 4.71 -1.77
CA VAL A 76 8.64 5.34 -1.65
C VAL A 76 9.59 4.43 -0.87
N ASP A 77 9.16 3.93 0.28
CA ASP A 77 9.98 3.03 1.11
C ASP A 77 10.28 1.71 0.40
N ARG A 78 9.29 1.14 -0.32
CA ARG A 78 9.48 -0.04 -1.17
C ARG A 78 10.57 0.18 -2.22
N ARG A 79 10.50 1.29 -2.97
CA ARG A 79 11.49 1.62 -4.00
C ARG A 79 12.87 1.82 -3.40
N ARG A 80 12.96 2.49 -2.25
CA ARG A 80 14.21 2.69 -1.52
C ARG A 80 14.85 1.35 -1.13
N MET A 81 14.09 0.45 -0.52
CA MET A 81 14.62 -0.87 -0.13
C MET A 81 15.05 -1.72 -1.33
N LYS A 82 14.33 -1.64 -2.45
CA LYS A 82 14.76 -2.30 -3.70
C LYS A 82 16.05 -1.69 -4.25
N ALA A 83 16.22 -0.37 -4.17
CA ALA A 83 17.46 0.28 -4.54
C ALA A 83 18.63 -0.19 -3.65
N ASP A 84 18.41 -0.31 -2.34
CA ASP A 84 19.41 -0.84 -1.41
C ASP A 84 19.81 -2.28 -1.77
N VAL A 85 18.85 -3.15 -2.15
CA VAL A 85 19.12 -4.52 -2.61
C VAL A 85 19.93 -4.55 -3.90
N ARG A 86 19.68 -3.63 -4.82
CA ARG A 86 20.43 -3.52 -6.08
C ARG A 86 21.85 -3.01 -5.87
N ALA A 87 22.04 -2.10 -4.92
CA ALA A 87 23.33 -1.53 -4.55
C ALA A 87 24.17 -2.46 -3.67
N ALA A 88 23.60 -3.56 -3.17
CA ALA A 88 24.32 -4.52 -2.33
C ALA A 88 25.23 -5.44 -3.15
N ASP A 89 26.52 -5.40 -2.84
CA ASP A 89 27.56 -6.18 -3.54
C ASP A 89 27.72 -7.61 -2.99
N THR A 90 27.18 -7.89 -1.80
CA THR A 90 27.37 -9.17 -1.12
C THR A 90 26.05 -9.87 -0.83
N ALA A 91 26.07 -11.21 -0.88
CA ALA A 91 24.94 -12.05 -0.50
C ALA A 91 24.46 -11.78 0.95
N ALA A 92 25.39 -11.47 1.87
CA ALA A 92 25.06 -11.10 3.24
C ALA A 92 24.29 -9.78 3.31
N ALA A 93 24.75 -8.74 2.59
CA ALA A 93 24.06 -7.46 2.53
C ALA A 93 22.66 -7.59 1.89
N ILE A 94 22.53 -8.36 0.81
CA ILE A 94 21.24 -8.63 0.15
C ILE A 94 20.25 -9.28 1.12
N ASN A 95 20.69 -10.24 1.95
CA ASN A 95 19.81 -10.94 2.89
C ASN A 95 19.41 -10.11 4.12
N VAL A 96 20.26 -9.17 4.55
CA VAL A 96 19.96 -8.31 5.72
C VAL A 96 18.84 -7.31 5.41
N ILE A 97 18.77 -6.78 4.18
CA ILE A 97 17.80 -5.74 3.81
C ILE A 97 16.33 -6.19 3.97
N PRO A 98 15.87 -7.31 3.36
CA PRO A 98 14.50 -7.80 3.56
C PRO A 98 14.28 -8.31 4.99
N ARG A 99 15.32 -8.74 5.72
CA ARG A 99 15.18 -9.18 7.12
C ARG A 99 14.80 -8.02 8.06
N LYS A 100 15.13 -6.77 7.70
CA LYS A 100 14.64 -5.58 8.43
C LYS A 100 13.12 -5.45 8.38
N LEU A 101 12.44 -6.06 7.40
CA LEU A 101 10.97 -6.07 7.31
C LEU A 101 10.31 -6.92 8.40
N GLU A 102 11.02 -7.94 8.90
CA GLU A 102 10.53 -8.88 9.92
C GLU A 102 10.65 -8.30 11.35
N ILE A 103 11.52 -7.31 11.54
CA ILE A 103 11.78 -6.67 12.84
C ILE A 103 10.78 -5.52 13.12
N ILE A 104 10.12 -4.98 12.08
CA ILE A 104 9.17 -3.85 12.17
C ILE A 104 7.71 -4.37 12.17
N GLN A 105 7.47 -5.50 12.85
CA GLN A 105 6.12 -6.05 13.07
C GLN A 105 5.55 -5.57 14.40
#